data_AF-A0A2E0KAI8-F1
#
_entry.id   AF-A0A2E0KAI8-F1
#
_cell.length_a   1.000
_cell.length_b   1.000
_cell.length_c   1.000
_cell.angle_alpha   90.00
_cell.angle_beta   90.00
_cell.angle_gamma   90.00
#
_symmetry.space_group_name_H-M   'P 1'
#
loop_
_entity.id
_entity.type
_entity.pdbx_description
1 polymer ?
#
loop_
_entity_poly.entity_id
_entity_poly.type
_entity_poly.pdbx_seq_one_letter_code
_entity_poly.pdbx_strand_id
1 'polypeptide(L)'
;MLDDYEVPAGDYNWVRLMVSAEQDGVMDSYLTDDNGAQTEIYVPSGSQRGLQLVSGFTVMAGTTTDFTIDFDLRKSLTNPNGQDGIKLNPALRLIDNAQYGTITGTIDGNLITETCADASINDGAVYAFTGTDATLADTSGAETDPLTTALVSYDTETAAYTYELGFMPVGDYTLAYTCQNAEDAPEAVDEIMFNGSANVTMVSGETATQDFIAQPD
;
A
#
# COMPACT_ATOMS: atom_id res chain seq x y z
N MET A 1 5.02 -17.05 7.04
CA MET A 1 6.04 -17.43 6.04
C MET A 1 5.84 -18.90 5.74
N LEU A 2 5.72 -19.28 4.47
CA LEU A 2 5.80 -20.67 4.04
C LEU A 2 7.24 -20.88 3.57
N ASP A 3 8.03 -21.59 4.37
CA ASP A 3 9.43 -21.86 4.06
C ASP A 3 9.63 -23.34 3.73
N ASP A 4 10.57 -23.64 2.83
CA ASP A 4 10.98 -25.00 2.46
C ASP A 4 9.85 -25.93 1.98
N TYR A 5 8.82 -25.38 1.33
CA TYR A 5 7.76 -26.19 0.72
C TYR A 5 8.09 -26.50 -0.75
N GLU A 6 8.33 -27.78 -1.07
CA GLU A 6 8.59 -28.21 -2.44
C GLU A 6 7.30 -28.21 -3.28
N VAL A 7 7.33 -27.47 -4.39
CA VAL A 7 6.28 -27.47 -5.41
C VAL A 7 6.84 -27.91 -6.76
N PRO A 8 6.06 -28.60 -7.62
CA PRO A 8 6.50 -28.94 -8.96
C PRO A 8 6.88 -27.72 -9.79
N ALA A 9 7.90 -27.84 -10.64
CA ALA A 9 8.18 -26.79 -11.62
C ALA A 9 7.03 -26.66 -12.63
N GLY A 10 6.69 -25.43 -13.00
CA GLY A 10 5.63 -25.15 -13.96
C GLY A 10 5.00 -23.78 -13.80
N ASP A 11 3.97 -23.54 -14.61
CA ASP A 11 3.18 -22.31 -14.59
C ASP A 11 1.97 -22.48 -13.66
N TYR A 12 1.83 -21.53 -12.75
CA TYR A 12 0.75 -21.45 -11.79
C TYR A 12 -0.15 -20.29 -12.17
N ASN A 13 -1.46 -20.54 -12.22
CA ASN A 13 -2.43 -19.51 -12.59
C ASN A 13 -2.84 -18.63 -11.39
N TRP A 14 -2.70 -19.15 -10.18
CA TRP A 14 -3.15 -18.46 -8.97
C TRP A 14 -2.44 -18.95 -7.71
N VAL A 15 -2.38 -18.07 -6.71
CA VAL A 15 -2.16 -18.41 -5.30
C VAL A 15 -3.42 -18.02 -4.52
N ARG A 16 -3.76 -18.81 -3.50
CA ARG A 16 -4.90 -18.54 -2.64
C ARG A 16 -4.46 -18.54 -1.18
N LEU A 17 -4.76 -17.46 -0.48
CA LEU A 17 -4.63 -17.34 0.96
C LEU A 17 -6.00 -17.60 1.59
N MET A 18 -6.10 -18.61 2.44
CA MET A 18 -7.32 -18.84 3.21
C MET A 18 -7.34 -17.91 4.41
N VAL A 19 -8.45 -17.21 4.62
CA VAL A 19 -8.64 -16.25 5.71
C VAL A 19 -9.94 -16.54 6.45
N SER A 20 -9.94 -16.36 7.78
CA SER A 20 -11.13 -16.42 8.62
C SER A 20 -11.71 -15.03 8.77
N ALA A 21 -12.65 -14.67 7.90
CA ALA A 21 -13.27 -13.35 7.82
C ALA A 21 -14.73 -13.49 7.34
N GLU A 22 -15.48 -14.38 7.98
CA GLU A 22 -16.94 -14.43 7.81
C GLU A 22 -17.58 -13.28 8.58
N GLN A 23 -18.77 -12.83 8.15
CA GLN A 23 -19.53 -11.81 8.86
C GLN A 23 -20.52 -12.51 9.79
N ASP A 24 -20.04 -12.98 10.93
CA ASP A 24 -20.82 -13.77 11.89
C ASP A 24 -20.77 -13.21 13.33
N GLY A 25 -20.08 -12.07 13.51
CA GLY A 25 -19.91 -11.40 14.80
C GLY A 25 -18.76 -11.98 15.62
N VAL A 26 -17.97 -12.89 15.07
CA VAL A 26 -16.75 -13.42 15.69
C VAL A 26 -15.55 -12.59 15.22
N MET A 27 -14.79 -12.06 16.16
CA MET A 27 -13.59 -11.25 15.88
C MET A 27 -12.37 -12.11 15.50
N ASP A 28 -12.53 -12.95 14.47
CA ASP A 28 -11.43 -13.74 13.89
C ASP A 28 -10.49 -12.87 13.04
N SER A 29 -11.05 -11.86 12.36
CA SER A 29 -10.34 -10.78 11.67
C SER A 29 -10.98 -9.45 12.05
N TYR A 30 -10.18 -8.46 12.46
CA TYR A 30 -10.71 -7.17 12.94
C TYR A 30 -9.70 -6.03 12.77
N LEU A 31 -10.21 -4.81 12.66
CA LEU A 31 -9.45 -3.58 12.84
C LEU A 31 -9.44 -3.20 14.32
N THR A 32 -8.36 -2.58 14.78
CA THR A 32 -8.30 -1.94 16.10
C THR A 32 -8.00 -0.47 15.87
N ASP A 33 -8.82 0.42 16.42
CA ASP A 33 -8.58 1.87 16.37
C ASP A 33 -7.59 2.31 17.45
N ASP A 34 -7.19 3.58 17.43
CA ASP A 34 -6.24 4.16 18.40
C ASP A 34 -6.76 4.12 19.85
N ASN A 35 -8.07 3.96 20.05
CA ASN A 35 -8.69 3.82 21.37
C ASN A 35 -8.80 2.35 21.83
N GLY A 36 -8.37 1.40 20.99
CA GLY A 36 -8.45 -0.03 21.24
C GLY A 36 -9.80 -0.67 20.91
N ALA A 37 -10.73 0.07 20.29
CA ALA A 37 -12.01 -0.50 19.86
C ALA A 37 -11.81 -1.40 18.64
N GLN A 38 -12.48 -2.55 18.66
CA GLN A 38 -12.37 -3.55 17.60
C GLN A 38 -13.60 -3.54 16.69
N THR A 39 -13.37 -3.56 15.39
CA THR A 39 -14.43 -3.70 14.38
C THR A 39 -14.13 -4.90 13.49
N GLU A 40 -15.11 -5.79 13.34
CA GLU A 40 -15.00 -7.02 12.54
C GLU A 40 -14.68 -6.67 11.08
N ILE A 41 -13.74 -7.42 10.49
CA ILE A 41 -13.44 -7.37 9.05
C ILE A 41 -14.02 -8.63 8.43
N TYR A 42 -14.79 -8.46 7.36
CA TYR A 42 -15.30 -9.59 6.59
C TYR A 42 -14.84 -9.54 5.13
N VAL A 43 -14.63 -10.71 4.55
CA VAL A 43 -14.32 -10.89 3.13
C VAL A 43 -15.52 -11.56 2.45
N PRO A 44 -16.18 -10.90 1.47
CA PRO A 44 -17.26 -11.53 0.74
C PRO A 44 -16.81 -12.86 0.12
N SER A 45 -17.44 -13.97 0.51
CA SER A 45 -17.04 -15.33 0.07
C SER A 45 -15.61 -15.75 0.47
N GLY A 46 -14.96 -15.07 1.43
CA GLY A 46 -13.58 -15.33 1.84
C GLY A 46 -13.36 -16.74 2.40
N SER A 47 -14.32 -17.27 3.16
CA SER A 47 -14.24 -18.66 3.66
C SER A 47 -14.31 -19.73 2.56
N GLN A 48 -14.87 -19.38 1.39
CA GLN A 48 -15.03 -20.29 0.25
C GLN A 48 -13.91 -20.14 -0.78
N ARG A 49 -13.51 -18.89 -1.07
CA ARG A 49 -12.59 -18.54 -2.15
C ARG A 49 -11.25 -18.02 -1.67
N GLY A 50 -11.10 -17.74 -0.38
CA GLY A 50 -9.93 -17.06 0.16
C GLY A 50 -9.68 -15.70 -0.49
N LEU A 51 -8.49 -15.17 -0.25
CA LEU A 51 -7.93 -14.10 -1.06
C LEU A 51 -7.13 -14.74 -2.19
N GLN A 52 -7.62 -14.62 -3.42
CA GLN A 52 -7.02 -15.27 -4.59
C GLN A 52 -6.30 -14.23 -5.46
N LEU A 53 -5.00 -14.44 -5.66
CA LEU A 53 -4.21 -13.69 -6.65
C LEU A 53 -4.24 -14.44 -7.97
N VAL A 54 -4.54 -13.74 -9.07
CA VAL A 54 -4.71 -14.32 -10.42
C VAL A 54 -3.64 -13.89 -11.43
N SER A 55 -2.61 -13.16 -10.98
CA SER A 55 -1.54 -12.65 -11.84
C SER A 55 -0.67 -13.73 -12.48
N GLY A 56 -0.80 -14.99 -12.03
CA GLY A 56 0.04 -16.11 -12.44
C GLY A 56 1.51 -15.95 -12.05
N PHE A 57 2.26 -17.05 -12.01
CA PHE A 57 3.70 -17.06 -11.78
C PHE A 57 4.31 -18.38 -12.25
N THR A 58 5.60 -18.38 -12.52
CA THR A 58 6.33 -19.58 -12.95
C THR A 58 7.31 -20.00 -11.88
N VAL A 59 7.30 -21.29 -11.52
CA VAL A 59 8.32 -21.90 -10.65
C VAL A 59 9.28 -22.69 -11.53
N MET A 60 10.57 -22.32 -11.51
CA MET A 60 11.60 -23.00 -12.28
C MET A 60 12.15 -24.22 -11.52
N ALA A 61 12.57 -25.24 -12.27
CA ALA A 61 13.09 -26.47 -11.68
C ALA A 61 14.46 -26.25 -11.03
N GLY A 62 14.60 -26.70 -9.78
CA GLY A 62 15.89 -26.69 -9.07
C GLY A 62 16.35 -25.32 -8.59
N THR A 63 15.46 -24.32 -8.60
CA THR A 63 15.71 -22.97 -8.06
C THR A 63 14.71 -22.66 -6.96
N THR A 64 15.15 -21.89 -5.95
CA THR A 64 14.22 -21.24 -5.01
C THR A 64 13.58 -20.05 -5.71
N THR A 65 12.27 -19.89 -5.58
CA THR A 65 11.54 -18.70 -6.03
C THR A 65 10.82 -18.10 -4.84
N ASP A 66 11.17 -16.87 -4.51
CA ASP A 66 10.59 -16.15 -3.38
C ASP A 66 9.55 -15.15 -3.91
N PHE A 67 8.36 -15.18 -3.33
CA PHE A 67 7.30 -14.25 -3.67
C PHE A 67 6.80 -13.53 -2.43
N THR A 68 6.58 -12.23 -2.56
CA THR A 68 5.88 -11.44 -1.55
C THR A 68 4.45 -11.17 -2.03
N ILE A 69 3.47 -11.43 -1.16
CA ILE A 69 2.11 -10.96 -1.38
C ILE A 69 1.99 -9.65 -0.62
N ASP A 70 1.87 -8.55 -1.35
CA ASP A 70 1.64 -7.25 -0.74
C ASP A 70 0.14 -6.92 -0.75
N PHE A 71 -0.27 -6.26 0.33
CA PHE A 71 -1.65 -5.92 0.59
C PHE A 71 -1.81 -4.45 0.90
N ASP A 72 -2.39 -3.70 -0.04
CA ASP A 72 -2.74 -2.31 0.20
C ASP A 72 -4.06 -2.23 0.98
N LEU A 73 -3.97 -2.20 2.31
CA LEU A 73 -5.12 -2.13 3.20
C LEU A 73 -5.97 -0.88 2.97
N ARG A 74 -5.33 0.24 2.62
CA ARG A 74 -6.02 1.53 2.43
C ARG A 74 -6.96 1.48 1.23
N LYS A 75 -6.57 0.77 0.17
CA LYS A 75 -7.44 0.49 -0.98
C LYS A 75 -8.48 -0.58 -0.73
N SER A 76 -8.16 -1.48 0.19
CA SER A 76 -8.88 -2.74 0.32
C SER A 76 -9.98 -2.71 1.36
N LEU A 77 -9.96 -1.78 2.30
CA LEU A 77 -10.97 -1.64 3.35
C LEU A 77 -12.02 -0.62 2.91
N THR A 78 -13.28 -1.03 2.92
CA THR A 78 -14.42 -0.17 2.59
C THR A 78 -15.44 -0.26 3.72
N ASN A 79 -16.10 0.86 4.04
CA ASN A 79 -17.16 0.90 5.05
C ASN A 79 -18.54 0.97 4.36
N PRO A 80 -19.16 -0.17 4.01
CA PRO A 80 -20.43 -0.18 3.30
C PRO A 80 -21.55 0.44 4.15
N ASN A 81 -22.11 1.55 3.66
CA ASN A 81 -23.20 2.27 4.30
C ASN A 81 -24.36 1.34 4.72
N GLY A 82 -24.69 1.34 6.00
CA GLY A 82 -25.82 0.60 6.56
C GLY A 82 -25.58 -0.89 6.79
N GLN A 83 -24.34 -1.36 6.75
CA GLN A 83 -23.94 -2.71 7.14
C GLN A 83 -23.02 -2.66 8.36
N ASP A 84 -23.12 -3.66 9.24
CA ASP A 84 -22.20 -3.81 10.36
C ASP A 84 -20.87 -4.41 9.87
N GLY A 85 -19.74 -3.91 10.37
CA GLY A 85 -18.40 -4.42 10.03
C GLY A 85 -17.77 -3.80 8.78
N ILE A 86 -16.47 -4.01 8.63
CA ILE A 86 -15.67 -3.46 7.53
C ILE A 86 -15.49 -4.51 6.45
N LYS A 87 -15.74 -4.13 5.20
CA LYS A 87 -15.62 -5.01 4.05
C LYS A 87 -14.22 -4.95 3.48
N LEU A 88 -13.59 -6.11 3.34
CA LEU A 88 -12.31 -6.27 2.67
C LEU A 88 -12.51 -6.65 1.18
N ASN A 89 -12.22 -5.72 0.28
CA ASN A 89 -12.09 -5.93 -1.17
C ASN A 89 -10.60 -6.04 -1.51
N PRO A 90 -10.02 -7.25 -1.54
CA PRO A 90 -8.58 -7.40 -1.61
C PRO A 90 -7.95 -6.82 -2.89
N ALA A 91 -7.14 -5.78 -2.75
CA ALA A 91 -6.16 -5.33 -3.74
C ALA A 91 -4.81 -5.97 -3.43
N LEU A 92 -4.61 -7.20 -3.90
CA LEU A 92 -3.39 -7.97 -3.67
C LEU A 92 -2.50 -7.98 -4.91
N ARG A 93 -1.18 -7.88 -4.67
CA ARG A 93 -0.17 -8.05 -5.71
C ARG A 93 0.81 -9.16 -5.34
N LEU A 94 1.16 -9.99 -6.32
CA LEU A 94 2.23 -10.96 -6.20
C LEU A 94 3.51 -10.31 -6.74
N ILE A 95 4.54 -10.30 -5.92
CA ILE A 95 5.79 -9.63 -6.21
C ILE A 95 6.88 -10.69 -6.26
N ASP A 96 7.55 -10.79 -7.40
CA ASP A 96 8.74 -11.63 -7.53
C ASP A 96 9.90 -10.96 -6.79
N ASN A 97 10.44 -11.66 -5.80
CA ASN A 97 11.48 -11.10 -4.96
C ASN A 97 12.80 -10.85 -5.71
N ALA A 98 12.96 -11.36 -6.93
CA ALA A 98 14.10 -11.08 -7.79
C ALA A 98 13.99 -9.75 -8.57
N GLN A 99 12.89 -9.01 -8.47
CA GLN A 99 12.61 -7.82 -9.30
C GLN A 99 11.98 -6.64 -8.55
N TYR A 100 12.33 -6.44 -7.27
CA TYR A 100 11.84 -5.31 -6.48
C TYR A 100 12.97 -4.54 -5.78
N GLY A 101 12.67 -3.32 -5.37
CA GLY A 101 13.49 -2.54 -4.46
C GLY A 101 12.61 -1.83 -3.42
N THR A 102 13.22 -0.90 -2.69
CA THR A 102 12.52 -0.08 -1.70
C THR A 102 12.73 1.39 -2.05
N ILE A 103 11.69 2.22 -1.93
CA ILE A 103 11.86 3.67 -1.93
C ILE A 103 11.72 4.16 -0.50
N THR A 104 12.71 4.92 -0.04
CA THR A 104 12.64 5.62 1.24
C THR A 104 12.86 7.11 1.04
N GLY A 105 12.54 7.90 2.05
CA GLY A 105 12.89 9.30 2.05
C GLY A 105 12.39 10.03 3.28
N THR A 106 12.67 11.31 3.30
CA THR A 106 12.25 12.22 4.36
C THR A 106 11.33 13.32 3.83
N ILE A 107 10.48 13.84 4.72
CA ILE A 107 9.67 15.03 4.47
C ILE A 107 10.22 16.16 5.35
N ASP A 108 10.53 17.30 4.75
CA ASP A 108 10.93 18.50 5.52
C ASP A 108 9.77 18.93 6.43
N GLY A 109 10.06 19.09 7.73
CA GLY A 109 9.05 19.53 8.71
C GLY A 109 8.47 20.92 8.40
N ASN A 110 9.20 21.78 7.67
CA ASN A 110 8.65 23.04 7.18
C ASN A 110 7.56 22.80 6.13
N LEU A 111 7.78 21.86 5.20
CA LEU A 111 6.77 21.48 4.20
C LEU A 111 5.51 20.95 4.90
N ILE A 112 5.67 20.10 5.92
CA ILE A 112 4.53 19.63 6.73
C ILE A 112 3.81 20.81 7.40
N THR A 113 4.54 21.70 8.04
CA THR A 113 3.96 22.88 8.74
C THR A 113 3.24 23.84 7.78
N GLU A 114 3.71 23.96 6.54
CA GLU A 114 3.12 24.82 5.51
C GLU A 114 1.85 24.22 4.88
N THR A 115 1.77 22.88 4.80
CA THR A 115 0.79 22.20 3.95
C THR A 115 -0.25 21.39 4.73
N CYS A 116 0.12 20.83 5.88
CA CYS A 116 -0.78 20.06 6.71
C CYS A 116 -1.51 21.00 7.70
N ALA A 117 -2.84 20.88 7.79
CA ALA A 117 -3.64 21.72 8.67
C ALA A 117 -3.29 21.56 10.16
N ASP A 118 -2.90 20.35 10.57
CA ASP A 118 -2.40 20.06 11.91
C ASP A 118 -1.39 18.90 11.87
N ALA A 119 -0.10 19.24 11.90
CA ALA A 119 1.01 18.30 11.94
C ALA A 119 1.09 17.45 13.22
N SER A 120 0.25 17.72 14.24
CA SER A 120 0.16 16.86 15.42
C SER A 120 -0.83 15.69 15.24
N ILE A 121 -1.63 15.75 14.17
CA ILE A 121 -2.68 14.77 13.85
C ILE A 121 -2.37 14.05 12.54
N ASN A 122 -1.75 14.73 11.57
CA ASN A 122 -1.46 14.16 10.27
C ASN A 122 -0.12 14.67 9.72
N ASP A 123 0.85 13.76 9.58
CA ASP A 123 2.14 14.00 8.93
C ASP A 123 2.09 13.78 7.41
N GLY A 124 0.91 13.39 6.89
CA GLY A 124 0.67 13.13 5.48
C GLY A 124 1.04 11.72 5.04
N ALA A 125 1.07 11.54 3.72
CA ALA A 125 1.43 10.29 3.07
C ALA A 125 2.10 10.53 1.72
N VAL A 126 2.90 9.57 1.28
CA VAL A 126 3.52 9.53 -0.06
C VAL A 126 2.81 8.50 -0.92
N TYR A 127 2.42 8.92 -2.11
CA TYR A 127 1.70 8.12 -3.10
C TYR A 127 2.66 7.82 -4.25
N ALA A 128 2.75 6.55 -4.67
CA ALA A 128 3.60 6.14 -5.77
C ALA A 128 2.76 5.76 -6.98
N PHE A 129 2.86 6.50 -8.07
CA PHE A 129 2.16 6.26 -9.33
C PHE A 129 3.12 5.61 -10.33
N THR A 130 2.62 4.69 -11.16
CA THR A 130 3.45 4.02 -12.17
C THR A 130 3.72 4.96 -13.35
N GLY A 131 4.98 5.00 -13.81
CA GLY A 131 5.44 5.84 -14.92
C GLY A 131 6.02 7.18 -14.47
N THR A 132 6.74 7.85 -15.37
CA THR A 132 7.23 9.22 -15.16
C THR A 132 6.16 10.24 -15.53
N ASP A 133 6.10 11.35 -14.80
CA ASP A 133 5.11 12.42 -14.97
C ASP A 133 3.67 11.89 -14.99
N ALA A 134 3.39 10.90 -14.15
CA ALA A 134 2.08 10.29 -14.04
C ALA A 134 1.03 11.32 -13.61
N THR A 135 -0.22 11.09 -14.03
CA THR A 135 -1.35 11.91 -13.55
C THR A 135 -1.60 11.56 -12.09
N LEU A 136 -1.50 12.56 -11.22
CA LEU A 136 -1.77 12.38 -9.79
C LEU A 136 -3.28 12.36 -9.58
N ALA A 137 -3.76 11.34 -8.87
CA ALA A 137 -5.16 11.14 -8.57
C ALA A 137 -5.32 10.56 -7.15
N ASP A 138 -6.55 10.60 -6.67
CA ASP A 138 -6.99 9.88 -5.49
C ASP A 138 -6.99 8.36 -5.71
N THR A 139 -7.34 7.64 -4.67
CA THR A 139 -7.60 6.21 -4.69
C THR A 139 -9.10 6.01 -4.87
N SER A 140 -9.54 5.64 -6.08
CA SER A 140 -10.98 5.47 -6.36
C SER A 140 -11.32 4.18 -7.11
N GLY A 141 -10.34 3.30 -7.30
CA GLY A 141 -10.45 2.10 -8.13
C GLY A 141 -10.30 2.40 -9.63
N ALA A 142 -9.70 3.54 -9.98
CA ALA A 142 -9.42 3.93 -11.35
C ALA A 142 -8.05 3.41 -11.83
N GLU A 143 -7.83 3.37 -13.14
CA GLU A 143 -6.52 3.02 -13.72
C GLU A 143 -5.41 4.03 -13.39
N THR A 144 -5.80 5.24 -12.93
CA THR A 144 -4.90 6.30 -12.50
C THR A 144 -4.60 6.26 -11.00
N ASP A 145 -5.16 5.30 -10.26
CA ASP A 145 -4.87 5.13 -8.84
C ASP A 145 -3.35 5.01 -8.63
N PRO A 146 -2.82 5.47 -7.48
CA PRO A 146 -1.44 5.16 -7.11
C PRO A 146 -1.23 3.64 -7.18
N LEU A 147 -0.02 3.15 -7.39
CA LEU A 147 0.31 1.74 -7.18
C LEU A 147 0.19 1.37 -5.70
N THR A 148 0.73 2.22 -4.83
CA THR A 148 0.75 2.03 -3.37
C THR A 148 0.93 3.37 -2.67
N THR A 149 0.61 3.40 -1.39
CA THR A 149 0.79 4.57 -0.52
C THR A 149 1.62 4.21 0.71
N ALA A 150 2.29 5.20 1.32
CA ALA A 150 3.00 5.06 2.58
C ALA A 150 2.65 6.24 3.49
N LEU A 151 2.23 5.95 4.72
CA LEU A 151 2.07 6.99 5.73
C LEU A 151 3.44 7.56 6.11
N VAL A 152 3.50 8.86 6.32
CA VAL A 152 4.66 9.50 6.92
C VAL A 152 4.63 9.23 8.43
N SER A 153 5.80 8.98 9.00
CA SER A 153 5.95 8.76 10.44
C SER A 153 7.14 9.54 10.97
N TYR A 154 7.04 10.06 12.19
CA TYR A 154 8.16 10.72 12.84
C TYR A 154 9.09 9.71 13.52
N ASP A 155 10.30 9.57 13.00
CA ASP A 155 11.37 8.79 13.62
C ASP A 155 12.00 9.60 14.76
N THR A 156 11.75 9.17 16.00
CA THR A 156 12.27 9.81 17.21
C THR A 156 13.77 9.63 17.43
N GLU A 157 14.39 8.63 16.81
CA GLU A 157 15.83 8.38 16.93
C GLU A 157 16.63 9.33 16.02
N THR A 158 16.15 9.52 14.79
CA THR A 158 16.80 10.42 13.82
C THR A 158 16.23 11.84 13.82
N ALA A 159 15.12 12.07 14.55
CA ALA A 159 14.37 13.32 14.58
C ALA A 159 13.94 13.79 13.17
N ALA A 160 13.40 12.86 12.37
CA ALA A 160 13.01 13.11 10.99
C ALA A 160 11.65 12.49 10.66
N TYR A 161 10.88 13.14 9.80
CA TYR A 161 9.68 12.56 9.20
C TYR A 161 10.11 11.67 8.04
N THR A 162 9.79 10.38 8.11
CA THR A 162 10.22 9.36 7.18
C THR A 162 9.04 8.65 6.54
N TYR A 163 9.24 8.11 5.34
CA TYR A 163 8.31 7.18 4.69
C TYR A 163 9.08 6.04 4.05
N GLU A 164 8.40 4.90 3.87
CA GLU A 164 8.93 3.74 3.17
C GLU A 164 7.86 3.12 2.26
N LEU A 165 8.18 3.02 0.98
CA LEU A 165 7.42 2.24 -0.01
C LEU A 165 8.22 0.96 -0.28
N GLY A 166 7.84 -0.12 0.41
CA GLY A 166 8.44 -1.44 0.26
C GLY A 166 7.94 -2.17 -0.99
N PHE A 167 8.72 -3.17 -1.41
CA PHE A 167 8.35 -4.10 -2.49
C PHE A 167 7.95 -3.41 -3.80
N MET A 168 8.65 -2.34 -4.15
CA MET A 168 8.39 -1.59 -5.39
C MET A 168 8.97 -2.37 -6.57
N PRO A 169 8.16 -2.78 -7.57
CA PRO A 169 8.69 -3.42 -8.78
C PRO A 169 9.74 -2.54 -9.48
N VAL A 170 10.65 -3.16 -10.24
CA VAL A 170 11.53 -2.41 -11.13
C VAL A 170 10.70 -1.62 -12.15
N GLY A 171 11.00 -0.34 -12.29
CA GLY A 171 10.25 0.55 -13.18
C GLY A 171 10.44 2.02 -12.82
N ASP A 172 9.79 2.89 -13.58
CA ASP A 172 9.74 4.31 -13.30
C ASP A 172 8.46 4.67 -12.56
N TYR A 173 8.56 5.63 -11.64
CA TYR A 173 7.46 6.07 -10.78
C TYR A 173 7.43 7.59 -10.67
N THR A 174 6.24 8.14 -10.46
CA THR A 174 6.03 9.49 -9.94
C THR A 174 5.58 9.35 -8.50
N LEU A 175 6.35 9.91 -7.57
CA LEU A 175 6.00 10.01 -6.17
C LEU A 175 5.36 11.37 -5.91
N ALA A 176 4.34 11.42 -5.07
CA ALA A 176 3.72 12.67 -4.66
C ALA A 176 3.34 12.65 -3.19
N TYR A 177 3.60 13.75 -2.50
CA TYR A 177 3.30 13.91 -1.08
C TYR A 177 1.97 14.62 -0.88
N THR A 178 1.13 14.18 0.06
CA THR A 178 -0.14 14.84 0.39
C THR A 178 -0.43 14.84 1.89
N CYS A 179 -1.06 15.92 2.37
CA CYS A 179 -1.66 16.01 3.70
C CYS A 179 -3.17 15.67 3.70
N GLN A 180 -3.72 15.28 2.55
CA GLN A 180 -5.14 14.98 2.37
C GLN A 180 -5.43 13.47 2.34
N ASN A 181 -4.48 12.66 2.82
CA ASN A 181 -4.64 11.22 2.99
C ASN A 181 -5.81 10.84 3.91
N ALA A 182 -6.25 11.69 4.83
CA ALA A 182 -7.45 11.39 5.61
C ALA A 182 -8.75 11.56 4.80
N GLU A 183 -8.72 12.35 3.72
CA GLU A 183 -9.87 12.68 2.87
C GLU A 183 -10.02 11.77 1.65
N ASP A 184 -8.96 11.05 1.27
CA ASP A 184 -8.96 10.12 0.13
C ASP A 184 -9.64 8.79 0.51
N ALA A 185 -10.90 8.63 0.09
CA ALA A 185 -11.71 7.46 0.37
C ALA A 185 -11.78 6.51 -0.84
N PRO A 186 -11.45 5.20 -0.68
CA PRO A 186 -11.39 4.23 -1.78
C PRO A 186 -12.73 3.98 -2.51
N GLU A 187 -13.83 4.47 -1.95
CA GLU A 187 -15.20 4.34 -2.48
C GLU A 187 -15.75 5.61 -3.12
N ALA A 188 -14.98 6.70 -3.15
CA ALA A 188 -15.37 7.97 -3.73
C ALA A 188 -14.33 8.47 -4.73
N VAL A 189 -14.71 9.47 -5.52
CA VAL A 189 -13.75 10.25 -6.30
C VAL A 189 -13.55 11.56 -5.55
N ASP A 190 -12.37 11.75 -5.00
CA ASP A 190 -11.99 12.88 -4.16
C ASP A 190 -10.95 13.76 -4.86
N GLU A 191 -11.02 15.07 -4.62
CA GLU A 191 -10.00 16.01 -5.11
C GLU A 191 -8.87 16.08 -4.08
N ILE A 192 -7.72 15.49 -4.42
CA ILE A 192 -6.54 15.41 -3.54
C ILE A 192 -5.44 16.35 -4.03
N MET A 193 -5.01 17.23 -3.13
CA MET A 193 -3.91 18.15 -3.34
C MET A 193 -2.59 17.48 -3.00
N PHE A 194 -1.67 17.50 -3.97
CA PHE A 194 -0.31 17.03 -3.80
C PHE A 194 0.65 18.21 -3.63
N ASN A 195 1.52 18.10 -2.65
CA ASN A 195 2.40 19.14 -2.11
C ASN A 195 3.84 18.85 -2.51
N GLY A 196 4.04 18.64 -3.81
CA GLY A 196 5.31 18.20 -4.39
C GLY A 196 5.18 16.85 -5.08
N SER A 197 5.92 16.69 -6.18
CA SER A 197 6.08 15.43 -6.87
C SER A 197 7.48 15.28 -7.43
N ALA A 198 7.94 14.05 -7.58
CA ALA A 198 9.25 13.72 -8.12
C ALA A 198 9.22 12.37 -8.84
N ASN A 199 10.00 12.25 -9.91
CA ASN A 199 10.17 10.98 -10.61
C ASN A 199 11.32 10.18 -9.98
N VAL A 200 11.10 8.88 -9.78
CA VAL A 200 12.08 7.93 -9.22
C VAL A 200 12.11 6.68 -10.09
N THR A 201 13.29 6.18 -10.39
CA THR A 201 13.48 4.89 -11.06
C THR A 201 13.88 3.84 -10.03
N MET A 202 13.16 2.72 -10.03
CA MET A 202 13.47 1.56 -9.21
C MET A 202 14.29 0.53 -9.96
N VAL A 203 15.37 0.12 -9.30
CA VAL A 203 16.29 -0.91 -9.74
C VAL A 203 16.22 -2.08 -8.76
N SER A 204 16.39 -3.29 -9.28
CA SER A 204 16.23 -4.52 -8.50
C SER A 204 17.26 -4.61 -7.37
N GLY A 205 16.77 -4.89 -6.16
CA GLY A 205 17.58 -5.05 -4.96
C GLY A 205 18.15 -3.75 -4.39
N GLU A 206 17.81 -2.59 -4.96
CA GLU A 206 18.30 -1.30 -4.51
C GLU A 206 17.29 -0.56 -3.62
N THR A 207 17.81 0.33 -2.79
CA THR A 207 17.03 1.36 -2.11
C THR A 207 17.21 2.68 -2.85
N ALA A 208 16.12 3.18 -3.45
CA ALA A 208 16.10 4.54 -3.97
C ALA A 208 15.70 5.51 -2.85
N THR A 209 16.23 6.73 -2.91
CA THR A 209 15.91 7.78 -1.94
C THR A 209 15.31 8.99 -2.64
N GLN A 210 14.18 9.48 -2.12
CA GLN A 210 13.55 10.72 -2.59
C GLN A 210 13.00 11.53 -1.42
N ASP A 211 13.61 12.68 -1.17
CA ASP A 211 13.15 13.61 -0.14
C ASP A 211 12.17 14.64 -0.72
N PHE A 212 11.21 15.08 0.10
CA PHE A 212 10.32 16.19 -0.23
C PHE A 212 10.68 17.40 0.65
N ILE A 213 11.07 18.49 -0.01
CA ILE A 213 11.49 19.73 0.64
C ILE A 213 10.47 20.84 0.40
N ALA A 214 10.40 21.79 1.33
CA ALA A 214 9.66 23.03 1.10
C ALA A 214 10.25 23.76 -0.13
N GLN A 215 9.39 24.30 -0.99
CA GLN A 215 9.87 25.12 -2.10
C GLN A 215 10.37 26.46 -1.52
N PRO A 216 11.53 26.98 -1.97
CA PRO A 216 11.98 28.29 -1.52
C PRO A 216 11.02 29.39 -1.99
N ASP A 217 10.71 30.32 -1.08
CA ASP A 217 9.99 31.57 -1.36
C ASP A 217 10.64 32.44 -2.47
#